data_AF-A0A3B3TUC3-F1
#
_entry.id   AF-A0A3B3TUC3-F1
#
_cell.length_a   1.000
_cell.length_b   1.000
_cell.length_c   1.000
_cell.angle_alpha   90.00
_cell.angle_beta   90.00
_cell.angle_gamma   90.00
#
_symmetry.space_group_name_H-M   'P 1'
#
loop_
_entity.id
_entity.type
_entity.pdbx_description
1 polymer ?
#
loop_
_entity_poly.entity_id
_entity_poly.type
_entity_poly.pdbx_seq_one_letter_code
_entity_poly.pdbx_strand_id
1 'polypeptide(L)'
;MCKTNPHSVSSARPLLSSFYALASTLKWFLSNVLLQPCDTEYPSFIYEPSVKETNSIIKCGRCQMFVVQQIPESNLLMLVVQGDCDCSRQYPPITLVPKEVKHNASVKCDRMRSQKVRRRPESCHSYHPQ
;
A
#
# COMPACT_ATOMS: atom_id res chain seq x y z
N MET A 1 12.26 2.19 -3.87
CA MET A 1 13.05 1.47 -4.89
C MET A 1 12.07 0.69 -5.74
N CYS A 2 11.73 1.13 -6.94
CA CYS A 2 10.68 0.49 -7.73
C CYS A 2 11.23 -0.53 -8.71
N LYS A 3 10.85 -1.78 -8.45
CA LYS A 3 10.13 -2.69 -9.36
C LYS A 3 9.63 -3.87 -8.52
N THR A 4 8.32 -3.99 -8.33
CA THR A 4 7.72 -5.18 -7.69
C THR A 4 6.44 -5.64 -8.41
N ASN A 5 6.58 -6.64 -9.27
CA ASN A 5 6.00 -8.00 -9.16
C ASN A 5 6.63 -8.87 -10.27
N PRO A 6 6.88 -10.18 -10.07
CA PRO A 6 5.77 -11.13 -10.10
C PRO A 6 5.88 -12.22 -9.01
N HIS A 7 4.82 -12.39 -8.24
CA HIS A 7 4.38 -13.64 -7.63
C HIS A 7 5.45 -14.52 -6.95
N SER A 8 5.47 -14.47 -5.62
CA SER A 8 5.59 -15.61 -4.69
C SER A 8 6.45 -15.24 -3.49
N VAL A 9 5.80 -14.88 -2.38
CA VAL A 9 6.40 -15.06 -1.05
C VAL A 9 6.02 -16.46 -0.60
N SER A 10 6.66 -17.48 -1.20
CA SER A 10 6.63 -18.82 -0.63
C SER A 10 7.67 -18.86 0.49
N SER A 11 7.19 -18.65 1.72
CA SER A 11 7.97 -18.86 2.94
C SER A 11 8.12 -20.36 3.21
N ALA A 12 8.78 -21.09 2.32
CA ALA A 12 9.28 -22.43 2.59
C ALA A 12 10.80 -22.35 2.50
N ARG A 13 11.48 -22.39 3.64
CA ARG A 13 12.95 -22.40 3.72
C ARG A 13 13.46 -23.81 3.33
N PRO A 14 14.14 -24.02 2.19
CA PRO A 14 14.88 -25.25 1.98
C PRO A 14 16.33 -25.05 2.43
N LEU A 15 16.88 -26.13 2.96
CA LEU A 15 18.18 -26.32 3.60
C LEU A 15 19.35 -25.52 2.98
N LEU A 16 20.21 -25.00 3.87
CA LEU A 16 21.44 -24.25 3.59
C LEU A 16 22.37 -25.01 2.63
N SER A 17 22.29 -24.71 1.33
CA SER A 17 23.33 -25.09 0.37
C SER A 17 24.09 -23.84 -0.08
N SER A 18 25.41 -23.96 -0.24
CA SER A 18 26.31 -22.87 -0.66
C SER A 18 25.90 -22.25 -2.00
N PHE A 19 25.15 -22.98 -2.83
CA PHE A 19 24.58 -22.48 -4.09
C PHE A 19 23.43 -21.49 -3.86
N TYR A 20 22.58 -21.70 -2.85
CA TYR A 20 21.51 -20.75 -2.53
C TYR A 20 22.06 -19.45 -1.94
N ALA A 21 23.18 -19.51 -1.20
CA ALA A 21 23.86 -18.32 -0.71
C ALA A 21 24.36 -17.44 -1.88
N LEU A 22 25.07 -18.02 -2.85
CA LEU A 22 25.53 -17.28 -4.04
C LEU A 22 24.39 -16.77 -4.92
N ALA A 23 23.33 -17.56 -5.11
CA ALA A 23 22.15 -17.11 -5.84
C ALA A 23 21.43 -15.96 -5.10
N SER A 24 21.38 -16.00 -3.77
CA SER A 24 20.77 -14.94 -2.96
C SER A 24 21.57 -13.64 -3.00
N THR A 25 22.91 -13.70 -2.94
CA THR A 25 23.77 -12.51 -3.05
C THR A 25 23.70 -11.92 -4.46
N LEU A 26 23.73 -12.74 -5.51
CA LEU A 26 23.57 -12.27 -6.88
C LEU A 26 22.20 -11.63 -7.11
N LYS A 27 21.12 -12.24 -6.61
CA LYS A 27 19.77 -11.68 -6.69
C LYS A 27 19.65 -10.37 -5.92
N TRP A 28 20.32 -10.27 -4.77
CA TRP A 28 20.40 -9.04 -3.98
C TRP A 28 21.20 -7.95 -4.72
N PHE A 29 22.38 -8.26 -5.27
CA PHE A 29 23.18 -7.33 -6.05
C PHE A 29 22.45 -6.83 -7.30
N LEU A 30 21.86 -7.73 -8.09
CA LEU A 30 21.07 -7.36 -9.28
C LEU A 30 19.84 -6.52 -8.92
N SER A 31 19.20 -6.80 -7.78
CA SER A 31 18.08 -5.99 -7.30
C SER A 31 18.54 -4.58 -6.92
N ASN A 32 19.64 -4.44 -6.18
CA ASN A 32 20.12 -3.11 -5.75
C ASN A 32 20.68 -2.26 -6.89
N VAL A 33 21.24 -2.88 -7.94
CA VAL A 33 21.78 -2.15 -9.10
C VAL A 33 20.67 -1.68 -10.07
N LEU A 34 19.54 -2.38 -10.15
CA LEU A 34 18.48 -2.09 -11.13
C LEU A 34 17.29 -1.29 -10.55
N LEU A 35 17.22 -1.11 -9.24
CA LEU A 35 16.09 -0.44 -8.58
C LEU A 35 16.36 1.05 -8.40
N GLN A 36 15.54 1.89 -9.02
CA GLN A 36 15.57 3.35 -8.85
C GLN A 36 14.61 3.81 -7.74
N PRO A 37 14.90 4.93 -7.05
CA PRO A 37 13.94 5.54 -6.14
C PRO A 37 12.68 5.97 -6.92
N CYS A 38 11.53 5.78 -6.29
CA CYS A 38 10.22 6.02 -6.88
C CYS A 38 9.23 6.32 -5.75
N ASP A 39 8.12 6.95 -6.12
CA ASP A 39 7.02 7.20 -5.19
C ASP A 39 6.03 6.04 -5.24
N THR A 40 5.56 5.63 -4.06
CA THR A 40 4.60 4.53 -3.91
C THR A 40 3.43 4.96 -3.05
N GLU A 41 2.23 4.57 -3.45
CA GLU A 41 1.01 4.76 -2.71
C GLU A 41 0.61 3.47 -2.00
N TYR A 42 0.24 3.59 -0.74
CA TYR A 42 -0.18 2.49 0.13
C TYR A 42 -1.67 2.65 0.43
N PRO A 43 -2.54 1.70 0.00
CA PRO A 43 -3.93 1.74 0.42
C PRO A 43 -3.99 1.48 1.93
N SER A 44 -4.73 2.32 2.64
CA SER A 44 -5.00 2.15 4.08
C SER A 44 -6.51 2.19 4.32
N PHE A 45 -6.97 1.36 5.25
CA PHE A 45 -8.37 1.25 5.62
C PHE A 45 -8.50 1.50 7.12
N ILE A 46 -9.45 2.36 7.49
CA ILE A 46 -9.75 2.69 8.88
C ILE A 46 -11.23 2.44 9.09
N TYR A 47 -11.56 1.72 10.15
CA TYR A 47 -12.96 1.51 10.53
C TYR A 47 -13.51 2.77 11.20
N GLU A 48 -14.72 3.16 10.79
CA GLU A 48 -15.40 4.33 11.32
C GLU A 48 -16.39 3.92 12.45
N PRO A 49 -16.13 4.30 13.72
CA PRO A 49 -16.83 3.78 14.89
C PRO A 49 -18.22 4.36 15.10
N SER A 50 -18.66 5.33 14.28
CA SER A 50 -20.01 5.88 14.32
C SER A 50 -21.07 4.82 13.99
N VAL A 51 -20.67 3.71 13.35
CA VAL A 51 -21.56 2.65 12.90
C VAL A 51 -21.32 1.37 13.69
N LYS A 52 -21.90 1.29 14.90
CA LYS A 52 -21.65 0.22 15.88
C LYS A 52 -22.08 -1.18 15.40
N GLU A 53 -23.18 -1.26 14.67
CA GLU A 53 -23.68 -2.49 14.05
C GLU A 53 -24.28 -2.16 12.68
N THR A 54 -23.71 -2.73 11.62
CA THR A 54 -24.32 -2.71 10.30
C THR A 54 -24.88 -4.07 9.96
N ASN A 55 -26.21 -4.17 9.97
CA ASN A 55 -26.91 -5.18 9.18
C ASN A 55 -26.96 -4.64 7.75
N SER A 56 -25.95 -4.98 6.95
CA SER A 56 -25.82 -4.49 5.59
C SER A 56 -25.95 -5.60 4.57
N ILE A 57 -26.54 -5.24 3.44
CA ILE A 57 -26.83 -6.14 2.33
C ILE A 57 -25.77 -5.94 1.26
N ILE A 58 -24.95 -6.97 0.99
CA ILE A 58 -24.06 -6.97 -0.17
C ILE A 58 -24.87 -7.39 -1.40
N LYS A 59 -24.87 -6.60 -2.48
CA LYS A 59 -25.56 -6.96 -3.72
C LYS A 59 -24.75 -7.94 -4.55
N CYS A 60 -24.62 -9.17 -4.06
CA CYS A 60 -23.92 -10.26 -4.73
C CYS A 60 -24.89 -11.41 -5.02
N GLY A 61 -25.57 -11.36 -6.17
CA GLY A 61 -26.55 -12.38 -6.56
C GLY A 61 -27.65 -12.59 -5.51
N ARG A 62 -27.67 -13.77 -4.87
CA ARG A 62 -28.62 -14.14 -3.80
C ARG A 62 -28.11 -13.86 -2.38
N CYS A 63 -26.87 -13.41 -2.25
CA CYS A 63 -26.27 -13.05 -0.97
C CYS A 63 -26.88 -11.74 -0.51
N GLN A 64 -27.38 -11.70 0.72
CA GLN A 64 -28.16 -10.56 1.18
C GLN A 64 -27.75 -10.02 2.54
N MET A 65 -26.93 -10.69 3.35
CA MET A 65 -26.64 -10.14 4.68
C MET A 65 -25.26 -10.46 5.20
N PHE A 66 -24.63 -9.45 5.76
CA PHE A 66 -23.50 -9.60 6.66
C PHE A 66 -23.71 -8.72 7.88
N VAL A 67 -23.18 -9.17 9.02
CA VAL A 67 -23.24 -8.43 10.28
C VAL A 67 -21.81 -8.08 10.67
N VAL A 68 -21.59 -6.81 10.96
CA VAL A 68 -20.32 -6.32 11.52
C VAL A 68 -20.58 -5.82 12.93
N GLN A 69 -19.80 -6.31 13.90
CA GLN A 69 -19.87 -5.88 15.29
C GLN A 69 -18.46 -5.57 15.82
N GLN A 70 -18.30 -4.44 16.51
CA GLN A 70 -17.05 -4.11 17.17
C GLN A 70 -16.86 -4.92 18.46
N ILE A 71 -15.65 -5.44 18.68
CA ILE A 71 -15.30 -6.08 19.95
C ILE A 71 -14.90 -4.98 20.95
N PRO A 72 -15.56 -4.90 22.12
CA PRO A 72 -15.32 -3.83 23.08
C PRO A 72 -13.85 -3.76 23.50
N GLU A 73 -13.38 -2.55 23.79
CA GLU A 73 -12.01 -2.27 24.25
C GLU A 73 -10.89 -2.73 23.29
N SER A 74 -11.21 -2.90 22.00
CA SER A 74 -10.24 -3.34 21.00
C SER A 74 -10.46 -2.67 19.63
N ASN A 75 -9.47 -2.80 18.76
CA ASN A 75 -9.54 -2.44 17.34
C ASN A 75 -10.04 -3.59 16.44
N LEU A 76 -10.55 -4.67 17.05
CA LEU A 76 -11.02 -5.86 16.33
C LEU A 76 -12.50 -5.73 15.97
N LEU A 77 -12.85 -6.31 14.82
CA LEU A 77 -14.21 -6.39 14.30
C LEU A 77 -14.58 -7.85 14.08
N MET A 78 -15.78 -8.23 14.50
CA MET A 78 -16.40 -9.51 14.18
C MET A 78 -17.27 -9.35 12.94
N LEU A 79 -16.95 -10.11 11.88
CA LEU A 79 -17.69 -10.14 10.63
C LEU A 79 -18.35 -11.51 10.46
N VAL A 80 -19.68 -11.53 10.37
CA VAL A 80 -20.47 -12.73 10.11
C VAL A 80 -21.04 -12.65 8.69
N VAL A 81 -20.76 -13.67 7.88
CA VAL A 81 -21.19 -13.79 6.48
C VAL A 81 -21.89 -15.12 6.24
N GLN A 82 -22.72 -15.17 5.19
CA GLN A 82 -23.30 -16.40 4.70
C GLN A 82 -22.23 -17.24 3.96
N GLY A 83 -22.11 -18.53 4.29
CA GLY A 83 -21.06 -19.40 3.76
C GLY A 83 -21.32 -20.00 2.37
N ASP A 84 -22.53 -19.83 1.83
CA ASP A 84 -22.98 -20.34 0.53
C ASP A 84 -22.75 -19.33 -0.63
N CYS A 85 -22.05 -18.25 -0.35
CA CYS A 85 -21.89 -17.09 -1.22
C CYS A 85 -20.51 -17.01 -1.88
N ASP A 86 -20.44 -17.29 -3.20
CA ASP A 86 -19.24 -17.01 -4.01
C ASP A 86 -19.37 -15.71 -4.80
N CYS A 87 -18.73 -14.65 -4.29
CA CYS A 87 -18.71 -13.32 -4.88
C CYS A 87 -17.43 -13.00 -5.65
N SER A 88 -16.55 -13.99 -5.82
CA SER A 88 -15.20 -13.80 -6.38
C SER A 88 -15.21 -13.30 -7.83
N ARG A 89 -16.30 -13.57 -8.58
CA ARG A 89 -16.47 -13.10 -9.96
C ARG A 89 -16.93 -11.64 -10.06
N GLN A 90 -17.63 -11.14 -9.05
CA GLN A 90 -18.24 -9.80 -9.10
C GLN A 90 -17.33 -8.74 -8.51
N TYR A 91 -16.56 -9.09 -7.47
CA TYR A 91 -15.64 -8.18 -6.81
C TYR A 91 -14.20 -8.72 -6.89
N PRO A 92 -13.26 -7.99 -7.51
CA PRO A 92 -11.87 -8.41 -7.53
C PRO A 92 -11.26 -8.32 -6.12
N PRO A 93 -10.25 -9.16 -5.80
CA PRO A 93 -9.56 -9.09 -4.53
C PRO A 93 -8.95 -7.70 -4.29
N ILE A 94 -9.24 -7.12 -3.13
CA ILE A 94 -8.61 -5.88 -2.69
C ILE A 94 -7.22 -6.24 -2.15
N THR A 95 -6.17 -5.70 -2.76
CA THR A 95 -4.78 -5.95 -2.36
C THR A 95 -4.20 -4.76 -1.59
N LEU A 96 -3.43 -5.06 -0.54
CA LEU A 96 -2.66 -4.07 0.23
C LEU A 96 -1.26 -3.81 -0.34
N VAL A 97 -1.04 -4.20 -1.60
CA VAL A 97 0.27 -4.09 -2.26
C VAL A 97 0.50 -2.63 -2.66
N PRO A 98 1.68 -2.06 -2.36
CA PRO A 98 2.01 -0.71 -2.78
C PRO A 98 1.97 -0.58 -4.30
N LYS A 99 1.40 0.51 -4.77
CA LYS A 99 1.34 0.84 -6.21
C LYS A 99 2.31 1.97 -6.50
N GLU A 100 3.05 1.82 -7.59
CA GLU A 100 3.94 2.88 -8.07
C GLU A 100 3.12 4.03 -8.66
N VAL A 101 3.42 5.25 -8.20
CA VAL A 101 2.76 6.47 -8.66
C VAL A 101 3.53 7.05 -9.84
N LYS A 102 2.87 7.09 -11.01
CA LYS A 102 3.42 7.75 -12.19
C LYS A 102 2.91 9.19 -12.25
N HIS A 103 3.76 10.13 -11.89
CA HIS A 103 3.43 11.56 -11.92
C HIS A 103 3.34 12.07 -13.36
N ASN A 104 2.18 12.62 -13.72
CA ASN A 104 2.05 13.42 -14.94
C ASN A 104 2.71 14.80 -14.73
N ALA A 105 3.19 15.43 -15.80
CA ALA A 105 3.79 16.76 -15.78
C ALA A 105 2.87 17.82 -15.14
N SER A 106 1.54 17.67 -15.27
CA SER A 106 0.54 18.56 -14.65
C SER A 106 0.56 18.52 -13.12
N VAL A 107 0.73 17.34 -12.51
CA VAL A 107 0.69 17.14 -11.05
C VAL A 107 1.83 17.89 -10.37
N LYS A 108 2.98 18.03 -11.03
CA LYS A 108 4.10 18.83 -10.53
C LYS A 108 3.72 20.31 -10.43
N CYS A 109 3.01 20.85 -11.43
CA CYS A 109 2.54 22.23 -11.44
C CYS A 109 1.51 22.49 -10.34
N ASP A 110 0.53 21.60 -10.18
CA ASP A 110 -0.48 21.70 -9.12
C ASP A 110 0.14 21.62 -7.73
N ARG A 111 1.16 20.77 -7.57
CA ARG A 111 1.95 20.71 -6.35
C ARG A 111 2.69 22.01 -6.09
N MET A 112 3.31 22.64 -7.09
CA MET A 112 3.99 23.94 -6.93
C MET A 112 3.03 25.03 -6.43
N ARG A 113 1.80 25.04 -6.94
CA ARG A 113 0.75 26.00 -6.53
C ARG A 113 0.28 25.79 -5.08
N SER A 114 0.31 24.56 -4.58
CA SER A 114 -0.16 24.18 -3.25
C SER A 114 0.98 23.96 -2.24
N GLN A 115 2.23 24.30 -2.58
CA GLN A 115 3.34 24.16 -1.64
C GLN A 115 3.15 25.08 -0.43
N LYS A 116 3.42 24.52 0.75
CA LYS A 116 3.49 25.31 1.99
C LYS A 116 4.54 26.41 1.82
N VAL A 117 4.20 27.63 2.22
CA VAL A 117 5.13 28.76 2.24
C VAL A 117 6.34 28.38 3.11
N ARG A 118 7.53 28.42 2.53
CA ARG A 118 8.78 28.22 3.25
C ARG A 118 9.32 29.58 3.66
N ARG A 119 9.83 29.68 4.89
CA ARG A 119 10.45 30.91 5.38
C ARG A 119 11.74 31.15 4.61
N ARG A 120 11.93 32.37 4.08
CA ARG A 120 13.17 32.77 3.40
C ARG A 120 14.26 33.00 4.47
N PRO A 121 15.55 32.77 4.15
CA PRO A 121 16.65 33.24 4.99
C PRO A 121 16.56 34.75 5.23
N GLU A 122 16.96 35.20 6.42
CA GLU A 122 16.91 36.62 6.83
C GLU A 122 17.96 37.48 6.11
N SER A 123 19.12 36.91 5.75
CA SER A 123 20.14 37.59 4.95
C SER A 123 20.66 36.72 3.81
N CYS A 124 21.09 37.38 2.73
CA CYS A 124 21.73 36.76 1.57
C CYS A 124 22.92 37.63 1.16
N HIS A 125 24.14 37.14 1.37
CA HIS A 125 25.37 37.81 0.95
C HIS A 125 25.87 37.15 -0.33
N SER A 126 25.58 37.77 -1.48
CA SER A 126 25.89 37.21 -2.80
C SER A 126 27.36 37.33 -3.20
N TYR A 127 28.09 38.28 -2.61
CA TYR A 127 29.49 38.56 -2.95
C TYR A 127 30.29 38.90 -1.70
N HIS A 128 31.52 38.39 -1.63
CA HIS A 128 32.52 38.83 -0.68
C HIS A 128 33.35 39.97 -1.29
N PRO A 129 33.63 41.06 -0.54
CA PRO A 129 34.60 42.05 -0.95
C PRO A 129 36.01 41.43 -0.97
N GLN A 130 36.81 41.78 -1.98
CA GLN A 130 38.23 41.47 -2.05
C GLN A 130 39.04 42.36 -1.11
#